data_AF-A0A315W5M5-F1
#
_entry.id   AF-A0A315W5M5-F1
#
_cell.length_a   1.000
_cell.length_b   1.000
_cell.length_c   1.000
_cell.angle_alpha   90.00
_cell.angle_beta   90.00
_cell.angle_gamma   90.00
#
_symmetry.space_group_name_H-M   'P 1'
#
loop_
_entity.id
_entity.type
_entity.pdbx_description
1 polymer ?
#
loop_
_entity_poly.entity_id
_entity_poly.type
_entity_poly.pdbx_seq_one_letter_code
_entity_poly.pdbx_strand_id
1 'polypeptide(L)'
;ALVANPIFAAALNQRLIGSGWTAEQLENFLYNGAPEDRPRGMPPYDWRDVYNSTTEILKFLSNFLNCLDLNKFEAAATETHLVNKALEHLKNDTFWAGVVFANLHPNSSHIPPYVKYKIRMDIEEVERTNKVKSRSWSPGARDNSFNDLRYIWGGFAYLQDMIDHAVIRLQTSKSQPLGVFVQQIPYPCFVDD
;
A
#
# COMPACT_ATOMS: atom_id res chain seq x y z
N ALA A 1 -15.62 -16.39 -37.79
CA ALA A 1 -16.55 -17.27 -38.52
C ALA A 1 -17.99 -17.20 -37.97
N LEU A 2 -18.21 -17.41 -36.66
CA LEU A 2 -19.56 -17.34 -36.07
C LEU A 2 -20.12 -15.90 -36.02
N VAL A 3 -19.32 -14.92 -35.56
CA VAL A 3 -19.77 -13.51 -35.47
C VAL A 3 -20.04 -12.90 -36.85
N ALA A 4 -19.32 -13.35 -37.88
CA ALA A 4 -19.52 -12.94 -39.28
C ALA A 4 -20.83 -13.48 -39.90
N ASN A 5 -21.53 -14.42 -39.24
CA ASN A 5 -22.81 -14.91 -39.73
C ASN A 5 -23.93 -13.92 -39.35
N PRO A 6 -24.71 -13.39 -40.32
CA PRO A 6 -25.67 -12.32 -40.08
C PRO A 6 -26.82 -12.73 -39.14
N ILE A 7 -27.24 -14.00 -39.16
CA ILE A 7 -28.29 -14.51 -38.26
C ILE A 7 -27.76 -14.58 -36.83
N PHE A 8 -26.53 -15.07 -36.65
CA PHE A 8 -25.88 -15.13 -35.36
C PHE A 8 -25.56 -13.73 -34.82
N ALA A 9 -25.06 -12.82 -35.64
CA ALA A 9 -24.78 -11.43 -35.27
C ALA A 9 -26.03 -10.70 -34.77
N ALA A 10 -27.18 -10.89 -35.43
CA ALA A 10 -28.46 -10.32 -34.99
C ALA A 10 -28.90 -10.87 -33.62
N ALA A 11 -28.79 -12.20 -33.43
CA ALA A 11 -29.10 -12.83 -32.14
C ALA A 11 -28.12 -12.40 -31.02
N LEU A 12 -26.84 -12.23 -31.35
CA LEU A 12 -25.81 -11.76 -30.43
C LEU A 12 -26.05 -10.30 -30.04
N ASN A 13 -26.41 -9.43 -30.98
CA ASN A 13 -26.76 -8.04 -30.71
C ASN A 13 -27.92 -7.91 -29.73
N GLN A 14 -28.95 -8.77 -29.83
CA GLN A 14 -30.04 -8.81 -28.84
C GLN A 14 -29.55 -9.16 -27.42
N ARG A 15 -28.49 -9.97 -27.31
CA ARG A 15 -27.88 -10.31 -26.01
C ARG A 15 -26.94 -9.22 -25.49
N LEU A 16 -26.39 -8.38 -26.37
CA LEU A 16 -25.45 -7.32 -26.03
C LEU A 16 -26.13 -5.98 -25.68
N ILE A 17 -27.47 -5.89 -25.74
CA ILE A 17 -28.21 -4.67 -25.39
C ILE A 17 -27.84 -4.24 -23.97
N GLY A 18 -27.39 -2.99 -23.82
CA GLY A 18 -26.96 -2.41 -22.55
C GLY A 18 -25.48 -2.64 -22.18
N SER A 19 -24.73 -3.43 -22.95
CA SER A 19 -23.29 -3.65 -22.70
C SER A 19 -22.37 -2.58 -23.29
N GLY A 20 -22.89 -1.73 -24.18
CA GLY A 20 -22.08 -0.79 -24.96
C GLY A 20 -21.32 -1.43 -26.13
N TRP A 21 -21.47 -2.74 -26.35
CA TRP A 21 -20.85 -3.49 -27.45
C TRP A 21 -21.88 -3.91 -28.52
N THR A 22 -21.42 -3.98 -29.78
CA THR A 22 -22.13 -4.61 -30.89
C THR A 22 -21.38 -5.83 -31.42
N ALA A 23 -22.08 -6.72 -32.13
CA ALA A 23 -21.49 -7.86 -32.81
C ALA A 23 -20.41 -7.43 -33.82
N GLU A 24 -20.60 -6.31 -34.52
CA GLU A 24 -19.60 -5.75 -35.45
C GLU A 24 -18.34 -5.26 -34.71
N GLN A 25 -18.50 -4.62 -33.55
CA GLN A 25 -17.36 -4.20 -32.72
C GLN A 25 -16.59 -5.41 -32.17
N LEU A 26 -17.29 -6.48 -31.78
CA LEU A 26 -16.66 -7.73 -31.37
C LEU A 26 -15.94 -8.43 -32.53
N GLU A 27 -16.53 -8.42 -33.72
CA GLU A 27 -15.88 -8.96 -34.91
C GLU A 27 -14.61 -8.18 -35.24
N ASN A 28 -14.66 -6.85 -35.21
CA ASN A 28 -13.49 -5.98 -35.41
C ASN A 28 -12.42 -6.19 -34.33
N PHE A 29 -12.82 -6.37 -33.06
CA PHE A 29 -11.89 -6.66 -31.98
C PHE A 29 -11.21 -8.02 -32.13
N LEU A 30 -11.92 -9.03 -32.65
CA LEU A 30 -11.41 -10.37 -32.90
C LEU A 30 -10.74 -10.52 -34.29
N TYR A 31 -10.67 -9.45 -35.06
CA TYR A 31 -10.16 -9.47 -36.42
C TYR A 31 -8.67 -9.80 -36.45
N ASN A 32 -8.27 -10.68 -37.38
CA ASN A 32 -6.91 -11.23 -37.44
C ASN A 32 -6.14 -10.88 -38.71
N GLY A 33 -6.79 -10.21 -39.68
CA GLY A 33 -6.20 -9.82 -40.96
C GLY A 33 -5.46 -8.48 -40.89
N ALA A 34 -5.20 -7.90 -42.06
CA ALA A 34 -4.44 -6.67 -42.19
C ALA A 34 -5.25 -5.43 -41.73
N PRO A 35 -4.66 -4.46 -41.02
CA PRO A 35 -5.38 -3.26 -40.55
C PRO A 35 -6.09 -2.47 -41.66
N GLU A 36 -5.50 -2.43 -42.85
CA GLU A 36 -6.03 -1.79 -44.06
C GLU A 36 -7.36 -2.39 -44.56
N ASP A 37 -7.63 -3.66 -44.25
CA ASP A 37 -8.85 -4.36 -44.64
C ASP A 37 -10.01 -4.15 -43.64
N ARG A 38 -9.80 -3.34 -42.59
CA ARG A 38 -10.83 -3.07 -41.58
C ARG A 38 -11.90 -2.11 -42.11
N PRO A 39 -13.18 -2.30 -41.72
CA PRO A 39 -14.24 -1.38 -42.07
C PRO A 39 -13.95 0.05 -41.60
N ARG A 40 -14.21 1.04 -42.48
CA ARG A 40 -14.01 2.46 -42.15
C ARG A 40 -14.89 2.87 -40.97
N GLY A 41 -14.30 3.57 -39.99
CA GLY A 41 -15.00 4.04 -38.80
C GLY A 41 -14.96 3.08 -37.60
N MET A 42 -14.37 1.88 -37.76
CA MET A 42 -14.13 0.98 -36.63
C MET A 42 -12.84 1.34 -35.89
N PRO A 43 -12.76 1.14 -34.56
CA PRO A 43 -11.54 1.37 -33.80
C PRO A 43 -10.37 0.53 -34.31
N PRO A 44 -9.17 1.11 -34.51
CA PRO A 44 -7.98 0.37 -34.92
C PRO A 44 -7.32 -0.31 -33.70
N TYR A 45 -8.09 -1.10 -32.95
CA TYR A 45 -7.66 -1.75 -31.73
C TYR A 45 -8.29 -3.14 -31.63
N ASP A 46 -7.45 -4.16 -31.45
CA ASP A 46 -7.88 -5.56 -31.41
C ASP A 46 -7.38 -6.31 -30.17
N TRP A 47 -7.71 -7.60 -30.09
CA TRP A 47 -7.31 -8.45 -28.98
C TRP A 47 -5.80 -8.63 -28.82
N ARG A 48 -5.02 -8.49 -29.91
CA ARG A 48 -3.55 -8.57 -29.88
C ARG A 48 -2.99 -7.31 -29.24
N ASP A 49 -3.57 -6.15 -29.55
CA ASP A 49 -3.20 -4.90 -28.88
C ASP A 49 -3.49 -4.96 -27.38
N VAL A 50 -4.65 -5.48 -26.98
CA VAL A 50 -4.98 -5.74 -25.54
C VAL A 50 -3.98 -6.70 -24.93
N TYR A 51 -3.71 -7.82 -25.60
CA TYR A 51 -2.80 -8.84 -25.11
C TYR A 51 -1.38 -8.29 -24.92
N ASN A 52 -0.88 -7.54 -25.91
CA ASN A 52 0.44 -6.91 -25.86
C ASN A 52 0.48 -5.84 -24.76
N SER A 53 -0.52 -4.97 -24.67
CA SER A 53 -0.60 -3.94 -23.63
C SER A 53 -0.64 -4.55 -22.23
N THR A 54 -1.48 -5.57 -22.04
CA THR A 54 -1.58 -6.29 -20.76
C THR A 54 -0.27 -6.99 -20.43
N THR A 55 0.38 -7.61 -21.42
CA THR A 55 1.68 -8.26 -21.24
C THR A 55 2.74 -7.25 -20.80
N GLU A 56 2.80 -6.06 -21.41
CA GLU A 56 3.73 -5.01 -20.99
C GLU A 56 3.43 -4.48 -19.58
N ILE A 57 2.15 -4.30 -19.23
CA ILE A 57 1.74 -3.93 -17.87
C ILE A 57 2.17 -5.00 -16.86
N LEU A 58 1.96 -6.28 -17.16
CA LEU A 58 2.33 -7.38 -16.28
C LEU A 58 3.85 -7.52 -16.14
N LYS A 59 4.62 -7.31 -17.22
CA LYS A 59 6.09 -7.25 -17.15
C LYS A 59 6.55 -6.10 -16.27
N PHE A 60 5.99 -4.91 -16.45
CA PHE A 60 6.31 -3.75 -15.62
C PHE A 60 5.99 -4.01 -14.14
N LEU A 61 4.79 -4.53 -13.87
CA LEU A 61 4.36 -4.87 -12.52
C LEU A 61 5.28 -5.94 -11.90
N SER A 62 5.63 -6.98 -12.66
CA SER A 62 6.55 -8.03 -12.18
C SER A 62 7.93 -7.46 -11.87
N ASN A 63 8.47 -6.59 -12.72
CA ASN A 63 9.76 -5.95 -12.48
C ASN A 63 9.73 -5.06 -11.24
N PHE A 64 8.64 -4.31 -11.06
CA PHE A 64 8.44 -3.48 -9.86
C PHE A 64 8.32 -4.32 -8.59
N LEU A 65 7.52 -5.38 -8.61
CA LEU A 65 7.34 -6.28 -7.46
C LEU A 65 8.64 -7.01 -7.10
N ASN A 66 9.50 -7.31 -8.07
CA ASN A 66 10.83 -7.88 -7.81
C ASN A 66 11.75 -6.93 -7.03
N CYS A 67 11.48 -5.62 -7.02
CA CYS A 67 12.22 -4.65 -6.22
C CYS A 67 11.65 -4.48 -4.80
N LEU A 68 10.49 -5.08 -4.49
CA LEU A 68 9.89 -5.01 -3.16
C LEU A 68 10.34 -6.20 -2.32
N ASP A 69 11.20 -5.93 -1.34
CA ASP A 69 11.50 -6.93 -0.31
C ASP A 69 10.40 -6.93 0.77
N LEU A 70 9.62 -8.01 0.78
CA LEU A 70 8.58 -8.26 1.79
C LEU A 70 9.13 -8.98 3.03
N ASN A 71 10.32 -9.59 2.95
CA ASN A 71 10.91 -10.32 4.06
C ASN A 71 11.78 -9.40 4.93
N LYS A 72 11.12 -8.43 5.57
CA LYS A 72 11.77 -7.34 6.32
C LYS A 72 12.15 -7.69 7.77
N PHE A 73 11.80 -8.87 8.27
CA PHE A 73 11.96 -9.21 9.69
C PHE A 73 13.30 -9.89 9.96
N GLU A 74 14.13 -9.25 10.78
CA GLU A 74 15.34 -9.84 11.35
C GLU A 74 15.18 -9.96 12.88
N ALA A 75 15.30 -11.18 13.40
CA ALA A 75 15.21 -11.41 14.84
C ALA A 75 16.56 -11.11 15.51
N ALA A 76 16.51 -10.35 16.61
CA ALA A 76 17.69 -10.04 17.42
C ALA A 76 17.52 -10.57 18.85
N ALA A 77 18.51 -11.32 19.33
CA ALA A 77 18.47 -11.94 20.66
C ALA A 77 18.61 -10.92 21.82
N THR A 78 19.27 -9.78 21.57
CA THR A 78 19.48 -8.73 22.57
C THR A 78 19.26 -7.35 21.96
N GLU A 79 18.91 -6.37 22.79
CA GLU A 79 18.75 -4.98 22.35
C GLU A 79 20.07 -4.42 21.79
N THR A 80 21.23 -4.81 22.34
CA THR A 80 22.54 -4.42 21.80
C THR A 80 22.77 -4.96 20.39
N HIS A 81 22.40 -6.23 20.13
CA HIS A 81 22.54 -6.80 18.79
C HIS A 81 21.61 -6.10 17.79
N LEU A 82 20.37 -5.82 18.21
CA LEU A 82 19.42 -5.04 17.41
C LEU A 82 19.98 -3.66 17.05
N VAL A 83 20.58 -2.94 18.01
CA VAL A 83 21.15 -1.61 17.77
C VAL A 83 22.34 -1.69 16.81
N ASN A 84 23.23 -2.66 16.97
CA ASN A 84 24.37 -2.82 16.05
C ASN A 84 23.90 -3.11 14.62
N LYS A 85 22.90 -3.99 14.46
CA LYS A 85 22.29 -4.28 13.16
C LYS A 85 21.58 -3.07 12.57
N ALA A 86 20.82 -2.34 13.39
CA ALA A 86 20.19 -1.09 12.95
C ALA A 86 21.23 -0.09 12.40
N LEU A 87 22.37 0.07 13.08
CA LEU A 87 23.45 0.95 12.61
C LEU A 87 24.12 0.46 11.31
N GLU A 88 24.17 -0.85 11.06
CA GLU A 88 24.60 -1.39 9.77
C GLU A 88 23.60 -1.04 8.66
N HIS A 89 22.30 -1.24 8.92
CA HIS A 89 21.23 -0.97 7.96
C HIS A 89 21.05 0.52 7.64
N LEU A 90 21.25 1.39 8.64
CA LEU A 90 21.20 2.85 8.47
C LEU A 90 22.24 3.36 7.47
N LYS A 91 23.41 2.72 7.34
CA LYS A 91 24.44 3.12 6.36
C LYS A 91 23.98 2.94 4.91
N ASN A 92 23.02 2.06 4.68
CA ASN A 92 22.49 1.72 3.36
C ASN A 92 21.02 2.18 3.20
N ASP A 93 20.50 3.02 4.10
CA ASP A 93 19.10 3.49 4.10
C ASP A 93 18.07 2.35 4.08
N THR A 94 18.39 1.22 4.72
CA THR A 94 17.54 0.02 4.76
C THR A 94 16.88 -0.22 6.11
N PHE A 95 17.18 0.60 7.11
CA PHE A 95 16.59 0.48 8.45
C PHE A 95 15.28 1.25 8.51
N TRP A 96 14.18 0.57 8.84
CA TRP A 96 12.90 1.23 9.10
C TRP A 96 12.65 1.44 10.60
N ALA A 97 12.65 0.34 11.36
CA ALA A 97 12.47 0.37 12.80
C ALA A 97 12.98 -0.92 13.45
N GLY A 98 13.31 -0.81 14.74
CA GLY A 98 13.56 -1.94 15.63
C GLY A 98 12.49 -2.00 16.71
N VAL A 99 11.97 -3.21 16.99
CA VAL A 99 10.96 -3.43 18.03
C VAL A 99 11.59 -4.21 19.17
N VAL A 100 11.54 -3.65 20.39
CA VAL A 100 12.11 -4.27 21.60
C VAL A 100 10.98 -4.60 22.57
N PHE A 101 10.75 -5.89 22.84
CA PHE A 101 9.82 -6.34 23.88
C PHE A 101 10.51 -6.35 25.24
N ALA A 102 10.02 -5.56 26.18
CA ALA A 102 10.68 -5.33 27.47
C ALA A 102 10.36 -6.38 28.54
N ASN A 103 9.21 -7.06 28.43
CA ASN A 103 8.73 -8.02 29.42
C ASN A 103 8.28 -9.35 28.80
N LEU A 104 8.85 -9.71 27.65
CA LEU A 104 8.66 -11.01 27.02
C LEU A 104 9.88 -11.88 27.29
N HIS A 105 9.68 -13.00 27.97
CA HIS A 105 10.76 -13.95 28.23
C HIS A 105 10.99 -14.84 27.00
N PRO A 106 12.26 -15.14 26.63
CA PRO A 106 12.57 -15.93 25.42
C PRO A 106 11.91 -17.30 25.37
N ASN A 107 11.68 -17.92 26.53
CA ASN A 107 11.12 -19.27 26.66
C ASN A 107 9.60 -19.26 26.96
N SER A 108 8.93 -18.11 26.84
CA SER A 108 7.50 -18.02 27.13
C SER A 108 6.69 -18.53 25.95
N SER A 109 5.81 -19.51 26.17
CA SER A 109 4.86 -19.99 25.15
C SER A 109 3.67 -19.04 24.95
N HIS A 110 3.46 -18.11 25.89
CA HIS A 110 2.35 -17.16 25.86
C HIS A 110 2.86 -15.74 26.11
N ILE A 111 2.17 -14.76 25.52
CA ILE A 111 2.44 -13.35 25.78
C ILE A 111 1.93 -12.94 27.17
N PRO A 112 2.59 -11.99 27.86
CA PRO A 112 2.12 -11.52 29.16
C PRO A 112 0.78 -10.77 29.04
N PRO A 113 -0.03 -10.72 30.12
CA PRO A 113 -1.30 -9.97 30.12
C PRO A 113 -1.14 -8.48 29.76
N TYR A 114 -0.02 -7.88 30.16
CA TYR A 114 0.33 -6.50 29.82
C TYR A 114 1.63 -6.51 29.03
N VAL A 115 1.55 -6.42 27.70
CA VAL A 115 2.75 -6.37 26.83
C VAL A 115 3.36 -4.97 26.90
N LYS A 116 4.68 -4.89 27.12
CA LYS A 116 5.46 -3.66 27.05
C LYS A 116 6.48 -3.78 25.94
N TYR A 117 6.40 -2.88 24.95
CA TYR A 117 7.34 -2.83 23.85
C TYR A 117 7.83 -1.40 23.60
N LYS A 118 8.93 -1.28 22.88
CA LYS A 118 9.52 -0.02 22.41
C LYS A 118 9.69 -0.11 20.90
N ILE A 119 9.30 0.94 20.18
CA ILE A 119 9.64 1.11 18.77
C ILE A 119 10.82 2.08 18.73
N ARG A 120 11.93 1.65 18.12
CA ARG A 120 13.16 2.43 17.94
C ARG A 120 13.32 2.73 16.46
N MET A 121 13.35 4.00 16.09
CA MET A 121 13.49 4.47 14.71
C MET A 121 14.61 5.49 14.63
N ASP A 122 15.05 5.78 13.41
CA ASP A 122 15.96 6.90 13.19
C ASP A 122 15.31 8.23 13.59
N ILE A 123 16.10 9.17 14.10
CA ILE A 123 15.66 10.49 14.55
C ILE A 123 15.11 11.36 13.41
N GLU A 124 15.48 11.05 12.17
CA GLU A 124 14.98 11.75 10.99
C GLU A 124 13.58 11.27 10.60
N GLU A 125 13.28 9.99 10.85
CA GLU A 125 12.03 9.28 10.50
C GLU A 125 10.97 9.34 11.60
N VAL A 126 11.26 9.91 12.78
CA VAL A 126 10.30 10.01 13.88
C VAL A 126 10.35 11.36 14.56
N GLU A 127 9.26 11.72 15.24
CA GLU A 127 9.20 12.95 16.03
C GLU A 127 10.20 12.91 17.19
N ARG A 128 10.83 14.05 17.46
CA ARG A 128 11.84 14.15 18.52
C ARG A 128 11.19 14.05 19.89
N THR A 129 11.75 13.20 20.74
CA THR A 129 11.22 12.93 22.10
C THR A 129 11.82 13.81 23.19
N ASN A 130 12.60 14.84 22.83
CA ASN A 130 13.23 15.75 23.79
C ASN A 130 12.27 16.82 24.36
N LYS A 131 11.11 17.02 23.74
CA LYS A 131 10.07 17.94 24.19
C LYS A 131 8.69 17.37 23.85
N VAL A 132 7.71 17.60 24.72
CA VAL A 132 6.31 17.24 24.47
C VAL A 132 5.55 18.39 23.77
N LYS A 133 5.99 19.63 23.98
CA LYS A 133 5.38 20.84 23.42
C LYS A 133 6.45 21.91 23.14
N SER A 134 6.18 22.80 22.18
CA SER A 134 6.97 24.01 21.97
C SER A 134 6.97 24.91 23.20
N ARG A 135 8.12 25.53 23.50
CA ARG A 135 8.29 26.44 24.65
C ARG A 135 7.45 27.70 24.53
N SER A 136 7.42 28.28 23.33
CA SER A 136 6.53 29.39 22.97
C SER A 136 5.38 28.84 22.15
N TRP A 137 4.19 29.38 22.39
CA TRP A 137 3.01 29.07 21.59
C TRP A 137 2.87 30.10 20.48
N SER A 138 2.60 29.63 19.27
CA SER A 138 2.19 30.42 18.12
C SER A 138 0.95 29.77 17.49
N PRO A 139 0.01 30.55 16.95
CA PRO A 139 -1.12 30.00 16.22
C PRO A 139 -0.64 29.24 14.97
N GLY A 140 -1.39 28.21 14.56
CA GLY A 140 -1.10 27.38 13.39
C GLY A 140 -1.60 25.94 13.51
N ALA A 141 -1.98 25.36 12.37
CA ALA A 141 -2.55 24.02 12.29
C ALA A 141 -1.55 22.87 12.54
N ARG A 142 -0.24 23.13 12.39
CA ARG A 142 0.83 22.10 12.43
C ARG A 142 0.53 20.92 11.48
N ASP A 143 0.17 21.28 10.26
CA ASP A 143 -0.29 20.38 9.21
C ASP A 143 0.76 20.14 8.12
N ASN A 144 2.00 20.59 8.32
CA ASN A 144 3.06 20.35 7.36
C ASN A 144 3.43 18.86 7.32
N SER A 145 3.16 18.20 6.19
CA SER A 145 3.36 16.76 6.03
C SER A 145 4.77 16.29 6.34
N PHE A 146 5.80 17.09 6.07
CA PHE A 146 7.20 16.70 6.29
C PHE A 146 7.68 17.06 7.70
N ASN A 147 7.34 18.26 8.17
CA ASN A 147 7.88 18.80 9.42
C ASN A 147 7.07 18.40 10.66
N ASP A 148 5.74 18.36 10.57
CA ASP A 148 4.85 18.18 11.71
C ASP A 148 4.26 16.78 11.81
N LEU A 149 4.20 16.02 10.71
CA LEU A 149 3.52 14.72 10.65
C LEU A 149 4.48 13.52 10.65
N ARG A 150 5.61 13.63 11.34
CA ARG A 150 6.67 12.60 11.39
C ARG A 150 6.21 11.22 11.82
N TYR A 151 5.27 11.14 12.77
CA TYR A 151 4.68 9.87 13.17
C TYR A 151 3.90 9.17 12.04
N ILE A 152 3.39 9.93 11.07
CA ILE A 152 2.63 9.41 9.92
C ILE A 152 3.57 9.13 8.75
N TRP A 153 4.39 10.09 8.31
CA TRP A 153 5.19 9.89 7.11
C TRP A 153 6.34 8.89 7.30
N GLY A 154 7.02 8.89 8.46
CA GLY A 154 8.04 7.89 8.77
C GLY A 154 7.45 6.55 9.22
N GLY A 155 6.15 6.53 9.52
CA GLY A 155 5.38 5.30 9.69
C GLY A 155 5.39 4.67 11.08
N PHE A 156 5.83 5.41 12.10
CA PHE A 156 5.73 5.00 13.51
C PHE A 156 4.29 4.58 13.87
N ALA A 157 3.28 5.37 13.48
CA ALA A 157 1.89 5.08 13.78
C ALA A 157 1.39 3.78 13.12
N TYR A 158 1.87 3.47 11.90
CA TYR A 158 1.53 2.21 11.23
C TYR A 158 2.15 1.01 11.95
N LEU A 159 3.42 1.11 12.36
CA LEU A 159 4.07 0.05 13.15
C LEU A 159 3.38 -0.17 14.48
N GLN A 160 3.00 0.91 15.17
CA GLN A 160 2.24 0.84 16.40
C GLN A 160 0.90 0.11 16.19
N ASP A 161 0.13 0.51 15.18
CA ASP A 161 -1.16 -0.10 14.87
C ASP A 161 -1.01 -1.60 14.55
N MET A 162 -0.02 -1.98 13.73
CA MET A 162 0.24 -3.38 13.39
C MET A 162 0.64 -4.22 14.61
N ILE A 163 1.50 -3.70 15.50
CA ILE A 163 1.94 -4.39 16.72
C ILE A 163 0.77 -4.54 17.70
N ASP A 164 -0.02 -3.48 17.91
CA ASP A 164 -1.16 -3.50 18.82
C ASP A 164 -2.23 -4.49 18.34
N HIS A 165 -2.54 -4.52 17.04
CA HIS A 165 -3.42 -5.54 16.46
C HIS A 165 -2.86 -6.96 16.64
N ALA A 166 -1.55 -7.16 16.47
CA ALA A 166 -0.93 -8.46 16.70
C ALA A 166 -1.04 -8.90 18.16
N VAL A 167 -0.80 -8.00 19.12
CA VAL A 167 -0.97 -8.26 20.55
C VAL A 167 -2.41 -8.61 20.88
N ILE A 168 -3.39 -7.82 20.41
CA ILE A 168 -4.83 -8.09 20.63
C ILE A 168 -5.21 -9.46 20.08
N ARG A 169 -4.75 -9.78 18.86
CA ARG A 169 -5.03 -11.08 18.23
C ARG A 169 -4.45 -12.23 19.03
N LEU A 170 -3.22 -12.10 19.54
CA LEU A 170 -2.57 -13.12 20.35
C LEU A 170 -3.23 -13.29 21.73
N GLN A 171 -3.72 -12.19 22.34
CA GLN A 171 -4.38 -12.24 23.65
C GLN A 171 -5.79 -12.81 23.58
N THR A 172 -6.55 -12.44 22.53
CA THR A 172 -7.98 -12.75 22.45
C THR A 172 -8.29 -13.95 21.55
N SER A 173 -7.32 -14.40 20.75
CA SER A 173 -7.52 -15.37 19.65
C SER A 173 -8.61 -14.97 18.66
N LYS A 174 -8.94 -13.68 18.59
CA LYS A 174 -9.92 -13.11 17.65
C LYS A 174 -9.21 -12.19 16.67
N SER A 175 -9.61 -12.26 15.41
CA SER A 175 -9.18 -11.28 14.41
C SER A 175 -10.10 -10.06 14.49
N GLN A 176 -9.52 -8.86 14.60
CA GLN A 176 -10.22 -7.60 14.38
C GLN A 176 -10.14 -7.28 12.87
N PRO A 177 -11.27 -7.24 12.14
CA PRO A 177 -11.24 -6.95 10.71
C PRO A 177 -11.23 -5.44 10.41
N LEU A 178 -11.56 -4.59 11.38
CA LEU A 178 -11.65 -3.14 11.22
C LEU A 178 -10.32 -2.49 11.62
N GLY A 179 -9.78 -1.65 10.74
CA GLY A 179 -8.59 -0.85 11.04
C GLY A 179 -8.91 0.47 11.74
N VAL A 180 -7.88 1.19 12.14
CA VAL A 180 -7.99 2.52 12.76
C VAL A 180 -7.83 3.60 11.69
N PHE A 181 -8.71 4.61 11.72
CA PHE A 181 -8.56 5.82 10.91
C PHE A 181 -8.20 7.00 11.80
N VAL A 182 -7.22 7.79 11.38
CA VAL A 182 -6.76 8.98 12.11
C VAL A 182 -7.15 10.23 11.33
N GLN A 183 -7.82 11.17 12.00
CA GLN A 183 -8.20 12.46 11.43
C GLN A 183 -7.72 13.58 12.35
N GLN A 184 -7.03 14.57 11.76
CA GLN A 184 -6.68 15.80 12.48
C GLN A 184 -7.93 16.63 12.75
N ILE A 185 -7.97 17.25 13.93
CA ILE A 185 -9.02 18.22 14.26
C ILE A 185 -8.79 19.47 13.39
N PRO A 186 -9.82 19.97 12.68
CA PRO A 186 -9.68 21.19 11.87
C PRO A 186 -9.21 22.38 12.72
N TYR A 187 -8.23 23.11 12.21
CA TYR A 187 -7.73 24.33 12.85
C TYR A 187 -8.51 25.56 12.34
N PRO A 188 -8.94 26.51 13.21
CA PRO A 188 -9.62 27.72 12.79
C PRO A 188 -8.76 28.58 11.84
N CYS A 189 -9.40 29.26 10.88
CA CYS A 189 -8.73 30.24 10.03
C CYS A 189 -8.26 31.43 10.86
N PHE A 190 -6.95 31.68 10.89
CA PHE A 190 -6.38 32.90 11.45
C PHE A 190 -6.21 33.92 10.32
N VAL A 191 -6.71 35.13 10.51
CA VAL A 191 -6.50 36.25 9.59
C VAL A 191 -5.47 37.13 10.29
N ASP A 192 -4.27 37.27 9.71
CA ASP A 192 -3.31 38.27 10.18
C ASP A 192 -3.86 39.64 9.76
N ASP A 193 -4.32 40.44 10.74
CA ASP A 193 -4.74 41.84 10.57
C ASP A 193 -3.58 42.83 10.70
#